data_AF-A0A1L3I3S8-F1
#
_entry.id   AF-A0A1L3I3S8-F1
#
_cell.length_a   1.000
_cell.length_b   1.000
_cell.length_c   1.000
_cell.angle_alpha   90.00
_cell.angle_beta   90.00
_cell.angle_gamma   90.00
#
_symmetry.space_group_name_H-M   'P 1'
#
loop_
_entity.id
_entity.type
_entity.pdbx_description
1 polymer ?
#
loop_
_entity_poly.entity_id
_entity_poly.type
_entity_poly.pdbx_seq_one_letter_code
_entity_poly.pdbx_strand_id
1 'polypeptide(L)'
;MQNIEQIITDALIELLDMPDNSQITAQSRLQEDLGVDSGLLLELFMAVEESLPQAVLDPAIMKPEDITTVGSFVGMVRDSMVEEAPA
;
A
#
# COMPACT_ATOMS: atom_id res chain seq x y z
N MET A 1 0.25 -13.34 12.87
CA MET A 1 1.03 -12.16 12.42
C MET A 1 0.46 -11.80 11.07
N GLN A 2 -0.28 -10.68 10.98
CA GLN A 2 -0.72 -10.19 9.67
C GLN A 2 0.51 -9.72 8.90
N ASN A 3 0.68 -10.21 7.68
CA ASN A 3 1.79 -9.82 6.83
C ASN A 3 1.33 -8.58 6.04
N ILE A 4 1.91 -7.42 6.32
CA ILE A 4 1.52 -6.13 5.68
C ILE A 4 1.59 -6.26 4.15
N GLU A 5 2.59 -6.97 3.64
CA GLU A 5 2.73 -7.28 2.22
C GLU A 5 1.52 -8.03 1.65
N GLN A 6 0.98 -8.99 2.39
CA GLN A 6 -0.19 -9.74 1.95
C GLN A 6 -1.42 -8.85 1.90
N ILE A 7 -1.64 -8.00 2.90
CA ILE A 7 -2.79 -7.07 2.95
C ILE A 7 -2.75 -6.11 1.76
N ILE A 8 -1.59 -5.51 1.51
CA ILE A 8 -1.41 -4.59 0.39
C ILE A 8 -1.62 -5.31 -0.94
N THR A 9 -1.11 -6.54 -1.06
CA THR A 9 -1.28 -7.34 -2.27
C THR A 9 -2.74 -7.73 -2.49
N ASP A 10 -3.46 -8.12 -1.44
CA ASP A 10 -4.87 -8.47 -1.51
C ASP A 10 -5.72 -7.25 -1.91
N ALA A 11 -5.43 -6.07 -1.33
CA ALA A 11 -6.08 -4.82 -1.71
C ALA A 11 -5.79 -4.44 -3.18
N LEU A 12 -4.56 -4.64 -3.66
CA LEU A 12 -4.21 -4.44 -5.07
C LEU A 12 -4.95 -5.40 -6.01
N ILE A 13 -5.08 -6.68 -5.63
CA ILE A 13 -5.85 -7.67 -6.40
C ILE A 13 -7.29 -7.20 -6.55
N GLU A 14 -7.91 -6.76 -5.46
CA GLU A 14 -9.30 -6.30 -5.43
C GLU A 14 -9.49 -5.01 -6.25
N LEU A 15 -8.60 -4.03 -6.07
CA LEU A 15 -8.69 -2.74 -6.78
C LEU A 15 -8.42 -2.85 -8.29
N LEU A 16 -7.54 -3.77 -8.69
CA LEU A 16 -7.17 -3.96 -10.10
C LEU A 16 -7.98 -5.07 -10.78
N ASP A 17 -8.96 -5.66 -10.09
CA ASP A 17 -9.75 -6.81 -10.56
C ASP A 17 -8.85 -7.96 -11.12
N MET A 18 -7.76 -8.23 -10.40
CA MET A 18 -6.80 -9.28 -10.77
C MET A 18 -7.26 -10.64 -10.20
N PRO A 19 -6.93 -11.76 -10.86
CA PRO A 19 -7.32 -13.08 -10.38
C PRO A 19 -6.49 -13.56 -9.17
N ASP A 20 -5.23 -13.14 -9.07
CA ASP A 20 -4.28 -13.55 -8.04
C ASP A 20 -3.05 -12.60 -7.98
N ASN A 21 -2.14 -12.88 -7.05
CA ASN A 21 -0.91 -12.11 -6.84
C ASN A 21 0.29 -12.55 -7.71
N SER A 22 0.10 -13.43 -8.70
CA SER A 22 1.22 -13.99 -9.47
C SER A 22 2.05 -12.95 -10.23
N GLN A 23 1.46 -11.79 -10.51
CA GLN A 23 2.10 -10.66 -11.20
C GLN A 23 2.52 -9.53 -10.26
N ILE A 24 2.19 -9.64 -8.96
CA ILE A 24 2.49 -8.62 -7.95
C ILE A 24 3.70 -9.08 -7.16
N THR A 25 4.75 -8.27 -7.18
CA THR A 25 5.98 -8.49 -6.42
C THR A 25 6.38 -7.22 -5.69
N ALA A 26 7.23 -7.32 -4.68
CA ALA A 26 7.76 -6.14 -3.98
C ALA A 26 8.51 -5.16 -4.92
N GLN A 27 8.97 -5.61 -6.09
CA GLN A 27 9.64 -4.77 -7.09
C GLN A 27 8.67 -4.20 -8.14
N SER A 28 7.42 -4.68 -8.18
CA SER A 28 6.42 -4.20 -9.13
C SER A 28 6.14 -2.72 -8.88
N ARG A 29 6.24 -1.93 -9.94
CA ARG A 29 5.96 -0.49 -9.91
C ARG A 29 4.47 -0.25 -9.96
N LEU A 30 3.94 0.49 -9.00
CA LEU A 30 2.50 0.72 -8.86
C LEU A 30 1.94 1.37 -10.13
N GLN A 31 2.55 2.46 -10.58
CA GLN A 31 2.05 3.20 -11.75
C GLN A 31 2.42 2.51 -13.08
N GLU A 32 3.68 2.11 -13.23
CA GLU A 32 4.19 1.65 -14.53
C GLU A 32 3.89 0.18 -14.84
N ASP A 33 3.90 -0.70 -13.83
CA ASP A 33 3.70 -2.14 -14.04
C ASP A 33 2.27 -2.57 -13.73
N LEU A 34 1.64 -1.95 -12.71
CA LEU A 34 0.29 -2.29 -12.25
C LEU A 34 -0.79 -1.31 -12.72
N GLY A 35 -0.43 -0.15 -13.28
CA GLY A 35 -1.41 0.84 -13.76
C GLY A 35 -2.18 1.54 -12.63
N VAL A 36 -1.63 1.58 -11.42
CA VAL A 36 -2.22 2.27 -10.27
C VAL A 36 -2.04 3.78 -10.46
N ASP A 37 -3.12 4.46 -10.82
CA ASP A 37 -3.17 5.92 -10.88
C ASP A 37 -3.28 6.55 -9.48
N SER A 38 -3.17 7.87 -9.39
CA SER A 38 -3.30 8.60 -8.11
C SER A 38 -4.66 8.38 -7.43
N GLY A 39 -5.73 8.15 -8.19
CA GLY A 39 -7.04 7.78 -7.64
C GLY A 39 -7.03 6.40 -6.99
N LEU A 40 -6.52 5.40 -7.71
CA LEU A 40 -6.40 4.02 -7.19
C LEU A 40 -5.44 3.95 -6.00
N LEU A 41 -4.41 4.80 -5.96
CA LEU A 41 -3.50 4.87 -4.81
C LEU A 41 -4.20 5.38 -3.55
N LEU A 42 -5.09 6.37 -3.68
CA LEU A 42 -5.92 6.83 -2.57
C LEU A 42 -6.88 5.74 -2.12
N GLU A 43 -7.49 5.00 -3.04
CA GLU A 43 -8.33 3.84 -2.72
C GLU A 43 -7.54 2.74 -2.02
N LEU A 44 -6.31 2.48 -2.45
CA LEU A 44 -5.40 1.53 -1.82
C LEU A 44 -5.06 1.95 -0.38
N PHE A 45 -4.77 3.24 -0.14
CA PHE A 45 -4.56 3.72 1.23
C PHE A 45 -5.78 3.46 2.12
N MET A 46 -6.99 3.79 1.64
CA MET A 46 -8.22 3.57 2.40
C MET A 46 -8.46 2.08 2.70
N ALA A 47 -8.27 1.20 1.71
CA ALA A 47 -8.43 -0.24 1.87
C ALA A 47 -7.42 -0.85 2.86
N VAL A 48 -6.18 -0.35 2.83
CA VAL A 48 -5.12 -0.78 3.75
C VAL A 48 -5.39 -0.25 5.16
N GLU A 49 -5.79 1.01 5.33
CA GLU A 49 -6.15 1.60 6.62
C GLU A 49 -7.37 0.89 7.25
N GLU A 50 -8.36 0.50 6.46
CA GLU A 50 -9.50 -0.29 6.92
C GLU A 50 -9.07 -1.67 7.46
N SER A 51 -8.09 -2.29 6.80
CA SER A 51 -7.52 -3.57 7.22
C SER A 51 -6.51 -3.45 8.37
N LEU A 52 -5.85 -2.31 8.49
CA LEU A 52 -4.80 -1.98 9.46
C LEU A 52 -5.13 -0.65 10.15
N PRO A 53 -6.07 -0.64 11.10
CA PRO A 53 -6.47 0.59 11.80
C PRO A 53 -5.35 1.25 12.61
N GLN A 54 -4.25 0.53 12.86
CA GLN A 54 -3.02 1.05 13.48
C GLN A 54 -2.05 1.71 12.49
N ALA A 55 -2.26 1.56 11.18
CA ALA A 55 -1.48 2.22 10.16
C ALA A 55 -2.14 3.56 9.84
N VAL A 56 -1.49 4.67 10.23
CA VAL A 56 -1.97 6.01 9.88
C VAL A 56 -1.38 6.38 8.51
N LEU A 57 -2.19 6.27 7.47
CA LEU A 57 -1.80 6.59 6.10
C LEU A 57 -2.34 7.97 5.73
N ASP A 58 -1.63 9.04 6.10
CA ASP A 58 -2.04 10.41 5.74
C ASP A 58 -1.52 10.77 4.34
N PRO A 59 -2.38 10.90 3.31
CA PRO A 59 -1.96 11.28 1.96
C PRO A 59 -1.40 12.71 1.87
N ALA A 60 -1.57 13.54 2.91
CA ALA A 60 -0.92 14.85 3.00
C ALA A 60 0.57 14.74 3.37
N ILE A 61 0.96 13.68 4.09
CA ILE A 61 2.34 13.40 4.52
C ILE A 61 2.98 12.39 3.55
N MET A 62 2.24 11.34 3.21
CA MET A 62 2.63 10.28 2.29
C MET A 62 2.40 10.73 0.86
N LYS A 63 3.45 11.25 0.23
CA LYS A 63 3.36 11.69 -1.15
C LYS A 63 3.27 10.47 -2.07
N PRO A 64 2.26 10.41 -2.95
CA PRO A 64 2.17 9.40 -4.01
C PRO A 64 3.46 9.24 -4.82
N GLU A 65 4.19 10.36 -4.98
CA GLU A 65 5.45 10.47 -5.71
C GLU A 65 6.58 9.63 -5.09
N ASP A 66 6.57 9.43 -3.77
CA ASP A 66 7.58 8.65 -3.06
C ASP A 66 7.25 7.13 -3.11
N ILE A 67 6.03 6.78 -3.52
CA ILE A 67 5.53 5.40 -3.57
C ILE A 67 5.62 4.86 -4.99
N THR A 68 6.81 4.36 -5.32
CA THR A 68 7.13 3.85 -6.66
C THR A 68 6.81 2.37 -6.82
N THR A 69 7.06 1.55 -5.79
CA THR A 69 6.90 0.09 -5.84
C THR A 69 6.02 -0.43 -4.71
N VAL A 70 5.50 -1.64 -4.86
CA VAL A 70 4.77 -2.35 -3.80
C VAL A 70 5.63 -2.46 -2.54
N GLY A 71 6.92 -2.77 -2.67
CA GLY A 71 7.84 -2.86 -1.54
C GLY A 71 8.06 -1.52 -0.84
N SER A 72 8.15 -0.41 -1.59
CA SER A 72 8.22 0.94 -1.01
C SER A 72 6.97 1.26 -0.19
N PHE A 73 5.79 0.89 -0.69
CA PHE A 73 4.54 1.08 0.03
C PHE A 73 4.46 0.23 1.30
N VAL A 74 4.83 -1.06 1.22
CA VAL A 74 4.93 -1.94 2.40
C VAL A 74 5.85 -1.36 3.46
N GLY A 75 7.01 -0.82 3.06
CA GLY A 75 7.94 -0.15 3.97
C GLY A 75 7.32 1.06 4.65
N MET A 76 6.67 1.92 3.87
CA MET A 76 5.99 3.12 4.38
C MET A 76 4.87 2.79 5.38
N VAL A 77 4.01 1.82 5.07
CA VAL A 77 2.94 1.36 5.99
C VAL A 77 3.54 0.78 7.25
N ARG A 78 4.63 0.02 7.13
CA ARG A 78 5.34 -0.52 8.29
C ARG A 78 5.93 0.58 9.17
N ASP A 79 6.51 1.61 8.57
CA ASP A 79 7.11 2.73 9.29
C ASP A 79 6.03 3.57 9.99
N SER A 80 4.87 3.79 9.35
CA SER A 80 3.76 4.53 9.97
C SER A 80 3.16 3.83 11.20
N MET A 81 3.16 2.50 11.21
CA MET A 81 2.74 1.70 12.37
C MET A 81 3.74 1.75 13.54
N VAL A 82 5.00 2.12 13.28
CA VAL A 82 6.06 2.21 14.31
C VAL A 82 6.11 3.61 14.92
N GLU A 83 5.64 4.64 14.20
CA GLU A 83 5.72 6.04 14.62
C GLU A 83 4.62 6.47 15.63
N GLU A 84 3.76 5.56 16.07
CA GLU A 84 2.82 5.75 17.21
C GLU A 84 3.53 5.69 18.59
N ALA A 85 4.65 6.39 18.74
CA ALA A 85 5.22 6.70 20.05
C ALA A 85 6.02 8.02 20.07
N PRO A 86 5.39 9.20 19.95
CA PRO A 86 5.85 10.36 20.67
C PRO A 86 5.27 10.33 22.09
N ALA A 87 6.19 10.34 23.05
CA ALA A 87 5.99 10.33 24.50
C ALA A 87 5.15 11.49 25.07
#